data_AF-A0A0J1MMN8-F1
#
_entry.id   AF-A0A0J1MMN8-F1
#
_cell.length_a   1.000
_cell.length_b   1.000
_cell.length_c   1.000
_cell.angle_alpha   90.00
_cell.angle_beta   90.00
_cell.angle_gamma   90.00
#
_symmetry.space_group_name_H-M   'P 1'
#
loop_
_entity.id
_entity.type
_entity.pdbx_description
1 polymer ?
#
loop_
_entity_poly.entity_id
_entity_poly.type
_entity_poly.pdbx_seq_one_letter_code
_entity_poly.pdbx_strand_id
1 'polypeptide(L)'
;MGYRLYGFMIGAEIHFDISNRRLYRLTGSHTEKNIVFASIYFNETMLRLFLYLLINARSQPVPKEELFEKIWEAHNLSPSAQRLWQVLHNLNNKLGLLGLPRDFILNIRGQGYVINYPDVIPVYYKVSELPTHAVKKREKIDNLSE
;
A
#
# COMPACT_ATOMS: atom_id res chain seq x y z
N MET A 1 16.95 -5.48 -14.50
CA MET A 1 16.36 -4.31 -15.20
C MET A 1 16.44 -3.12 -14.25
N GLY A 2 16.92 -1.95 -14.70
CA GLY A 2 17.18 -0.78 -13.85
C GLY A 2 15.94 0.00 -13.42
N TYR A 3 14.88 -0.68 -12.98
CA TYR A 3 13.64 -0.08 -12.50
C TYR A 3 13.43 -0.40 -11.02
N ARG A 4 12.87 0.54 -10.28
CA ARG A 4 12.48 0.37 -8.87
C ARG A 4 11.05 0.81 -8.64
N LEU A 5 10.36 0.12 -7.74
CA LEU A 5 8.97 0.41 -7.40
C LEU A 5 8.88 1.79 -6.72
N TYR A 6 8.07 2.67 -7.30
CA TYR A 6 7.75 3.97 -6.73
C TYR A 6 6.54 3.88 -5.78
N GLY A 7 5.54 3.14 -6.22
CA GLY A 7 4.18 3.27 -5.72
C GLY A 7 3.18 2.53 -6.60
N PHE A 8 1.90 2.85 -6.42
CA PHE A 8 0.80 2.25 -7.17
C PHE A 8 -0.21 3.30 -7.58
N MET A 9 -0.84 3.11 -8.74
CA MET A 9 -2.13 3.71 -9.07
C MET A 9 -3.24 2.72 -8.74
N ILE A 10 -4.30 3.20 -8.09
CA ILE A 10 -5.48 2.43 -7.73
C ILE A 10 -6.68 3.12 -8.40
N GLY A 11 -7.24 2.46 -9.41
CA GLY A 11 -8.19 3.06 -10.33
C GLY A 11 -7.57 4.24 -11.07
N ALA A 12 -8.39 5.23 -11.42
CA ALA A 12 -7.94 6.41 -12.18
C ALA A 12 -7.40 7.55 -11.30
N GLU A 13 -7.76 7.59 -10.02
CA GLU A 13 -7.63 8.83 -9.21
C GLU A 13 -6.80 8.67 -7.94
N ILE A 14 -6.51 7.44 -7.50
CA ILE A 14 -5.83 7.19 -6.23
C ILE A 14 -4.39 6.80 -6.47
N HIS A 15 -3.48 7.49 -5.80
CA HIS A 15 -2.05 7.30 -5.92
C HIS A 15 -1.44 6.94 -4.57
N PHE A 16 -0.71 5.83 -4.55
CA PHE A 16 0.06 5.37 -3.41
C PHE A 16 1.53 5.71 -3.61
N ASP A 17 2.07 6.57 -2.75
CA ASP A 17 3.49 6.90 -2.67
C ASP A 17 4.12 6.16 -1.50
N ILE A 18 4.95 5.16 -1.80
CA ILE A 18 5.60 4.31 -0.79
C ILE A 18 6.61 5.13 0.03
N SER A 19 7.39 5.98 -0.64
CA SER A 19 8.48 6.73 0.00
C SER A 19 7.96 7.74 1.02
N ASN A 20 6.82 8.35 0.73
CA ASN A 20 6.16 9.30 1.63
C ASN A 20 5.06 8.67 2.50
N ARG A 21 4.87 7.34 2.41
CA ARG A 21 3.88 6.56 3.19
C ARG A 21 2.47 7.12 3.08
N ARG A 22 2.12 7.54 1.87
CA ARG A 22 0.96 8.40 1.64
C ARG A 22 0.10 7.84 0.53
N LEU A 23 -1.20 7.79 0.78
CA LEU A 23 -2.21 7.53 -0.23
C LEU A 23 -3.00 8.83 -0.42
N TYR A 24 -3.25 9.22 -1.66
CA TYR A 24 -4.03 10.41 -1.95
C TYR A 24 -4.91 10.22 -3.16
N ARG A 25 -6.05 10.91 -3.16
CA ARG A 25 -6.96 10.98 -4.30
C ARG A 25 -6.86 12.36 -4.94
N LEU A 26 -6.69 12.37 -6.25
CA LEU A 26 -6.74 13.56 -7.08
C LEU A 26 -7.92 13.41 -8.04
N THR A 27 -9.05 14.02 -7.69
CA THR A 27 -10.22 14.06 -8.58
C THR A 27 -10.06 15.20 -9.56
N GLY A 28 -10.28 14.94 -10.85
CA GLY A 28 -10.30 16.01 -11.83
C GLY A 28 -10.77 15.53 -13.18
N SER A 29 -11.97 15.96 -13.58
CA SER A 29 -12.34 16.00 -14.99
C SER A 29 -11.76 17.27 -15.63
N HIS A 30 -11.40 17.21 -16.92
CA HIS A 30 -11.03 18.38 -17.72
C HIS A 30 -12.13 19.48 -17.75
N THR A 31 -13.35 19.14 -17.33
CA THR A 31 -14.50 20.06 -17.25
C THR A 31 -14.73 20.66 -15.87
N GLU A 32 -14.05 20.17 -14.83
CA GLU A 32 -14.24 20.62 -13.44
C GLU A 32 -13.27 21.75 -13.10
N LYS A 33 -13.80 22.87 -12.60
CA LYS A 33 -13.00 24.05 -12.20
C LYS A 33 -12.34 23.90 -10.82
N ASN A 34 -12.71 22.87 -10.05
CA ASN A 34 -12.25 22.64 -8.70
C ASN A 34 -11.74 21.20 -8.56
N ILE A 35 -10.60 21.05 -7.90
CA ILE A 35 -10.00 19.75 -7.57
C ILE A 35 -10.24 19.49 -6.08
N VAL A 36 -10.76 18.30 -5.76
CA VAL A 36 -10.80 17.81 -4.39
C VAL A 36 -9.56 16.96 -4.16
N PHE A 37 -8.71 17.42 -3.24
CA PHE A 37 -7.53 16.67 -2.82
C PHE A 37 -7.76 16.09 -1.42
N ALA A 38 -7.71 14.77 -1.31
CA ALA A 38 -7.77 14.06 -0.04
C ALA A 38 -6.50 13.21 0.11
N SER A 39 -5.90 13.21 1.30
CA SER A 39 -4.66 12.48 1.57
C SER A 39 -4.69 11.85 2.95
N ILE A 40 -4.17 10.63 3.04
CA ILE A 40 -3.95 9.89 4.28
C ILE A 40 -2.49 9.46 4.40
N TYR A 41 -2.02 9.34 5.64
CA TYR A 41 -0.69 8.82 5.94
C TYR A 41 -0.79 7.49 6.67
N PHE A 42 0.17 6.62 6.37
CA PHE A 42 0.36 5.32 7.01
C PHE A 42 1.48 5.40 8.05
N ASN A 43 1.26 4.72 9.18
CA ASN A 43 2.38 4.35 10.04
C ASN A 43 3.17 3.19 9.40
N GLU A 44 4.30 2.82 10.01
CA GLU A 44 5.19 1.77 9.50
C GLU A 44 4.47 0.43 9.25
N THR A 45 3.72 -0.05 10.23
CA THR A 45 3.06 -1.36 10.14
C THR A 45 1.94 -1.35 9.09
N MET A 46 1.16 -0.26 8.99
CA MET A 46 0.16 -0.09 7.94
C MET A 46 0.79 -0.07 6.56
N LEU A 47 1.91 0.65 6.40
CA LEU A 47 2.65 0.71 5.13
C LEU A 47 3.07 -0.68 4.68
N ARG A 48 3.73 -1.43 5.57
CA ARG A 48 4.23 -2.79 5.27
C ARG A 48 3.09 -3.73 4.92
N LEU A 49 2.04 -3.76 5.74
CA LEU A 49 0.88 -4.61 5.48
C LEU A 49 0.22 -4.27 4.14
N PHE A 50 -0.04 -2.99 3.88
CA PHE A 50 -0.70 -2.56 2.66
C PHE A 50 0.15 -2.85 1.43
N LEU A 51 1.45 -2.51 1.46
CA LEU A 51 2.38 -2.79 0.38
C LEU A 51 2.48 -4.29 0.08
N TYR A 52 2.60 -5.12 1.12
CA TYR A 52 2.67 -6.57 0.97
C TYR A 52 1.43 -7.14 0.30
N LEU A 53 0.24 -6.68 0.70
CA LEU A 53 -1.02 -7.11 0.07
C LEU A 53 -1.13 -6.64 -1.39
N LEU A 54 -0.72 -5.41 -1.72
CA LEU A 54 -0.72 -4.95 -3.12
C LEU A 54 0.24 -5.74 -4.01
N ILE A 55 1.34 -6.25 -3.45
CA ILE A 55 2.31 -7.07 -4.20
C ILE A 55 1.82 -8.51 -4.34
N ASN A 56 1.43 -9.15 -3.23
CA ASN A 56 1.25 -10.60 -3.14
C ASN A 56 -0.21 -11.05 -3.16
N ALA A 57 -1.15 -10.17 -2.81
CA ALA A 57 -2.55 -10.54 -2.56
C ALA A 57 -3.52 -10.06 -3.65
N ARG A 58 -3.04 -9.78 -4.87
CA ARG A 58 -3.92 -9.35 -5.99
C ARG A 58 -4.57 -10.52 -6.73
N SER A 59 -3.89 -11.66 -6.82
CA SER A 59 -4.37 -12.85 -7.55
C SER A 59 -4.86 -13.97 -6.64
N GLN A 60 -4.34 -14.04 -5.42
CA GLN A 60 -4.67 -15.09 -4.46
C GLN A 60 -4.64 -14.55 -3.03
N PRO A 61 -5.38 -15.18 -2.08
CA PRO A 61 -5.35 -14.77 -0.70
C PRO A 61 -3.99 -15.04 -0.06
N VAL A 62 -3.54 -14.10 0.77
CA VAL A 62 -2.36 -14.27 1.64
C VAL A 62 -2.82 -14.77 3.01
N PRO A 63 -2.33 -15.93 3.49
CA PRO A 63 -2.68 -16.48 4.80
C PRO A 63 -2.33 -15.55 5.96
N LYS A 64 -3.08 -15.65 7.04
CA LYS A 64 -2.86 -14.84 8.25
C LYS A 64 -1.48 -15.10 8.87
N GLU A 65 -1.05 -16.35 8.85
CA GLU A 65 0.23 -16.82 9.39
C GLU A 65 1.40 -16.19 8.62
N GLU A 66 1.29 -16.08 7.30
CA GLU A 66 2.26 -15.38 6.45
C GLU A 66 2.32 -13.89 6.78
N LEU A 67 1.17 -13.24 7.00
CA LEU A 67 1.15 -11.84 7.43
C LEU A 67 1.83 -11.65 8.80
N PHE A 68 1.66 -12.59 9.74
CA PHE A 68 2.35 -12.52 11.03
C PHE A 68 3.86 -12.58 10.87
N GLU A 69 4.35 -13.54 10.08
CA GLU A 69 5.78 -13.70 9.81
C GLU A 69 6.35 -12.44 9.14
N LYS A 70 5.75 -12.02 8.01
CA LYS A 70 6.33 -10.98 7.14
C LYS A 70 6.16 -9.56 7.68
N ILE A 71 5.06 -9.27 8.36
CA ILE A 71 4.76 -7.89 8.76
C ILE A 71 5.17 -7.58 10.20
N TRP A 72 5.17 -8.60 11.08
CA TRP A 72 5.53 -8.45 12.49
C TRP A 72 6.87 -9.10 12.82
N GLU A 73 6.99 -10.42 12.68
CA GLU A 73 8.14 -11.17 13.19
C GLU A 73 9.45 -10.82 12.49
N ALA A 74 9.44 -10.70 11.15
CA ALA A 74 10.58 -10.25 10.34
C ALA A 74 11.09 -8.86 10.73
N HIS A 75 10.31 -8.11 11.50
CA HIS A 75 10.64 -6.78 11.97
C HIS A 75 10.67 -6.65 13.50
N ASN A 76 10.88 -7.77 14.22
CA ASN A 76 11.00 -7.82 15.68
C ASN A 76 9.77 -7.29 16.42
N LEU A 77 8.58 -7.41 15.83
CA LEU A 77 7.31 -7.10 16.47
C LEU A 77 6.58 -8.40 16.80
N SER A 78 5.85 -8.44 17.92
CA SER A 78 5.03 -9.62 18.24
C SER A 78 3.73 -9.61 17.42
N PRO A 79 3.37 -10.68 16.71
CA PRO A 79 2.09 -10.78 16.04
C PRO A 79 0.96 -11.11 17.03
N SER A 80 -0.28 -10.74 16.67
CA SER A 80 -1.48 -11.33 17.26
C SER A 80 -2.68 -11.10 16.34
N ALA A 81 -3.72 -11.93 16.46
CA ALA A 81 -4.96 -11.75 15.70
C ALA A 81 -5.60 -10.38 15.98
N GLN A 82 -5.54 -9.92 17.24
CA GLN A 82 -6.05 -8.60 17.62
C GLN A 82 -5.25 -7.46 16.96
N ARG A 83 -3.91 -7.55 16.91
CA ARG A 83 -3.06 -6.55 16.26
C ARG A 83 -3.34 -6.49 14.75
N LEU A 84 -3.44 -7.64 14.09
CA LEU A 84 -3.79 -7.68 12.67
C LEU A 84 -5.16 -7.05 12.41
N TRP A 85 -6.16 -7.40 13.22
CA TRP A 85 -7.50 -6.81 13.10
C TRP A 85 -7.47 -5.30 13.28
N GLN A 86 -6.75 -4.78 14.29
CA GLN A 86 -6.63 -3.34 14.52
C GLN A 86 -5.98 -2.62 13.33
N VAL A 87 -4.89 -3.18 12.78
CA VAL A 87 -4.20 -2.57 11.63
C VAL A 87 -5.10 -2.59 10.40
N LEU A 88 -5.75 -3.72 10.08
CA LEU A 88 -6.67 -3.84 8.95
C LEU A 88 -7.89 -2.93 9.09
N HIS A 89 -8.48 -2.86 10.27
CA HIS A 89 -9.63 -2.00 10.53
C HIS A 89 -9.26 -0.52 10.31
N ASN A 90 -8.15 -0.07 10.89
CA ASN A 90 -7.66 1.30 10.72
C ASN A 90 -7.29 1.59 9.25
N LEU A 91 -6.71 0.62 8.56
CA LEU A 91 -6.37 0.72 7.14
C LEU A 91 -7.64 0.88 6.31
N ASN A 92 -8.61 -0.04 6.41
CA ASN A 92 -9.88 0.02 5.68
C ASN A 92 -10.67 1.30 5.96
N ASN A 93 -10.70 1.79 7.21
CA ASN A 93 -11.33 3.07 7.53
C ASN A 93 -10.66 4.22 6.76
N LYS A 94 -9.32 4.28 6.73
CA LYS A 94 -8.59 5.31 5.99
C LYS A 94 -8.80 5.18 4.48
N LEU A 95 -8.79 3.97 3.92
CA LEU A 95 -9.06 3.74 2.50
C LEU A 95 -10.48 4.23 2.13
N GLY A 96 -11.46 3.98 2.99
CA GLY A 96 -12.83 4.47 2.84
C GLY A 96 -12.94 6.00 2.78
N LEU A 97 -12.08 6.74 3.50
CA LEU A 97 -12.02 8.21 3.41
C LEU A 97 -11.58 8.71 2.03
N LEU A 98 -10.86 7.89 1.26
CA LEU A 98 -10.51 8.19 -0.13
C LEU A 98 -11.55 7.67 -1.13
N GLY A 99 -12.63 7.05 -0.66
CA GLY A 99 -13.68 6.49 -1.49
C GLY A 99 -13.36 5.11 -2.08
N LEU A 100 -12.36 4.40 -1.52
CA LEU A 100 -12.19 2.97 -1.83
C LEU A 100 -13.30 2.14 -1.17
N PRO A 101 -13.70 1.03 -1.80
CA PRO A 101 -14.78 0.20 -1.29
C PRO A 101 -14.41 -0.47 0.05
N ARG A 102 -15.40 -0.76 0.90
CA ARG A 102 -15.18 -1.31 2.25
C ARG A 102 -14.51 -2.68 2.23
N ASP A 103 -14.72 -3.44 1.16
CA ASP A 103 -14.16 -4.74 0.91
C ASP A 103 -12.87 -4.69 0.07
N PHE A 104 -12.25 -3.52 -0.13
CA PHE A 104 -10.97 -3.39 -0.84
C PHE A 104 -9.92 -4.39 -0.35
N ILE A 105 -9.84 -4.59 0.98
CA ILE A 105 -9.13 -5.70 1.59
C ILE A 105 -10.16 -6.70 2.11
N LEU A 106 -10.33 -7.80 1.37
CA LEU A 106 -11.33 -8.82 1.64
C LEU A 106 -10.70 -9.99 2.40
N ASN A 107 -11.34 -10.42 3.50
CA ASN A 107 -11.00 -11.68 4.16
C ASN A 107 -11.78 -12.83 3.52
N ILE A 108 -11.07 -13.80 2.95
CA ILE A 108 -11.63 -15.07 2.52
C ILE A 108 -11.51 -16.06 3.66
N ARG A 109 -12.65 -16.47 4.21
CA ARG A 109 -12.74 -17.37 5.37
C ARG A 109 -11.91 -18.64 5.14
N GLY A 110 -10.96 -18.87 6.04
CA GLY A 110 -10.09 -20.05 6.01
C GLY A 110 -8.93 -19.97 5.01
N GLN A 111 -8.81 -18.91 4.22
CA GLN A 111 -7.74 -18.75 3.22
C GLN A 111 -6.83 -17.55 3.52
N GLY A 112 -7.38 -16.43 3.98
CA GLY A 112 -6.57 -15.24 4.29
C GLY A 112 -7.16 -13.96 3.71
N TYR A 113 -6.30 -13.04 3.27
CA TYR A 113 -6.69 -11.71 2.80
C TYR A 113 -6.31 -11.48 1.34
N VAL A 114 -7.20 -10.86 0.57
CA VAL A 114 -7.01 -10.53 -0.85
C VAL A 114 -7.34 -9.06 -1.10
N ILE A 115 -6.67 -8.46 -2.08
CA ILE A 115 -7.04 -7.15 -2.63
C ILE A 115 -8.19 -7.37 -3.61
N ASN A 116 -9.40 -6.98 -3.21
CA ASN A 116 -10.60 -7.06 -4.05
C ASN A 116 -10.76 -5.79 -4.90
N TYR A 117 -9.76 -5.51 -5.73
CA TYR A 117 -9.79 -4.36 -6.63
C TYR A 117 -8.97 -4.65 -7.89
N PRO A 118 -9.59 -4.70 -9.09
CA PRO A 118 -8.91 -5.14 -10.30
C PRO A 118 -7.86 -4.13 -10.79
N ASP A 119 -8.14 -2.83 -10.64
CA ASP A 119 -7.33 -1.76 -11.24
C ASP A 119 -6.24 -1.27 -10.28
N VAL A 120 -5.27 -2.14 -9.99
CA VAL A 120 -4.08 -1.78 -9.20
C VAL A 120 -2.84 -1.91 -10.07
N ILE A 121 -2.24 -0.78 -10.44
CA ILE A 121 -1.11 -0.71 -11.36
C ILE A 121 0.14 -0.26 -10.61
N PRO A 122 1.21 -1.07 -10.55
CA PRO A 122 2.47 -0.65 -9.98
C PRO A 122 3.15 0.41 -10.86
N VAL A 123 3.68 1.46 -10.23
CA VAL A 123 4.42 2.55 -10.88
C VAL A 123 5.89 2.37 -10.56
N TYR A 124 6.73 2.36 -11.60
CA TYR A 124 8.18 2.23 -11.47
C TYR A 124 8.89 3.45 -12.04
N TYR A 125 10.07 3.74 -11.50
CA TYR A 125 11.00 4.72 -12.09
C TYR A 125 12.29 4.01 -12.52
N LYS A 126 12.98 4.56 -13.52
CA LYS A 126 14.31 4.09 -13.89
C LYS A 126 15.33 4.63 -12.91
N VAL A 127 16.15 3.75 -12.35
CA VAL A 127 17.21 4.10 -11.39
C VAL A 127 18.23 5.07 -12.00
N SER A 128 18.50 4.94 -13.30
CA SER A 128 19.41 5.83 -14.04
C SER A 128 18.92 7.27 -14.15
N GLU A 129 17.63 7.52 -13.92
CA GLU A 129 17.02 8.86 -13.96
C GLU A 129 16.93 9.49 -12.56
N LEU A 130 17.47 8.84 -11.52
CA LEU A 130 17.51 9.41 -10.17
C LEU A 130 18.53 10.55 -10.10
N PRO A 131 18.14 11.72 -9.56
CA PRO A 131 19.09 12.75 -9.18
C PRO A 131 20.08 12.21 -8.14
N THR A 132 21.36 12.59 -8.24
CA THR A 132 22.44 12.10 -7.37
C THR A 132 22.14 12.24 -5.87
N HIS A 133 21.39 13.28 -5.48
CA HIS A 133 20.98 13.53 -4.09
C HIS A 133 19.83 12.63 -3.60
N ALA A 134 19.03 12.05 -4.50
CA ALA A 134 17.89 11.20 -4.15
C ALA A 134 18.27 9.74 -3.82
N VAL A 135 19.48 9.32 -4.17
CA VAL A 135 19.98 7.95 -3.99
C VAL A 135 20.11 7.59 -2.50
N LYS A 136 20.72 8.47 -1.68
CA LYS A 136 20.97 8.23 -0.25
C LYS A 136 19.71 8.12 0.62
N LYS A 137 18.61 8.80 0.24
CA LYS A 137 17.34 8.76 0.97
C LYS A 137 16.60 7.44 0.77
N ARG A 138 16.86 6.71 -0.33
CA ARG A 138 16.09 5.54 -0.76
C ARG A 138 16.67 4.19 -0.32
N GLU A 139 17.97 4.08 -0.11
CA GLU A 139 18.59 2.86 0.47
C GLU A 139 17.96 2.50 1.84
N LYS A 140 17.49 3.49 2.60
CA LYS A 140 16.79 3.27 3.87
C LYS A 140 15.36 2.72 3.71
N ILE A 141 14.73 2.94 2.56
CA ILE A 141 13.33 2.55 2.28
C ILE A 141 13.28 1.15 1.66
N ASP A 142 14.27 0.78 0.84
CA ASP A 142 14.31 -0.54 0.21
C ASP A 142 14.44 -1.67 1.27
N ASN A 143 15.10 -1.40 2.40
CA ASN A 143 15.12 -2.29 3.60
C ASN A 143 13.76 -2.48 4.30
N LEU A 144 12.69 -1.82 3.85
CA LEU A 144 11.32 -2.00 4.35
C LEU A 144 10.46 -2.86 3.42
N SER A 145 10.98 -3.15 2.22
CA SER A 145 10.32 -3.92 1.15
C SER A 145 11.00 -5.26 0.86
N GLU A 146 12.16 -5.51 1.46
CA GLU A 146 12.82 -6.82 1.58
C GLU A 146 12.43 -7.50 2.90
#